data_AF-A0A399ZVN8-F1
#
_entry.id   AF-A0A399ZVN8-F1
#
_cell.length_a   1.000
_cell.length_b   1.000
_cell.length_c   1.000
_cell.angle_alpha   90.00
_cell.angle_beta   90.00
_cell.angle_gamma   90.00
#
_symmetry.space_group_name_H-M   'P 1'
#
loop_
_entity.id
_entity.type
_entity.pdbx_description
1 polymer ?
#
loop_
_entity_poly.entity_id
_entity_poly.type
_entity_poly.pdbx_seq_one_letter_code
_entity_poly.pdbx_strand_id
1 'polypeptide(L)'
;MNRATQITTSAMGVLAGLAGLEHGIGEVLQGDRIPGGVMIQSWPESESFQVLNGEPAMTLLPTLRIAGVVTILFALIFLVWATLLIQRPRAGLALTALSITLLLVGGGFGPPLLGLIVGTTATRIHAPLTWWRARFSPGVRSFLAMFWPWAFAACLTAWLYLFPGSILFAAFLGVNEPILLSVAVAIFAAFGLLLLTLVCAFARDLRRQPVAYRTPAGAW
;
A
#
# COMPACT_ATOMS: atom_id res chain seq x y z
N MET A 1 -14.76 10.90 12.29
CA MET A 1 -13.86 10.55 11.17
C MET A 1 -12.46 10.33 11.70
N ASN A 2 -11.81 9.25 11.26
CA ASN A 2 -10.48 8.81 11.70
C ASN A 2 -9.43 9.39 10.73
N ARG A 3 -8.91 10.57 11.07
CA ARG A 3 -8.09 11.40 10.18
C ARG A 3 -6.66 10.84 10.02
N ALA A 4 -6.06 10.31 11.08
CA ALA A 4 -4.73 9.71 10.99
C ALA A 4 -4.77 8.47 10.09
N THR A 5 -5.79 7.63 10.27
CA THR A 5 -6.08 6.48 9.40
C THR A 5 -6.25 6.91 7.96
N GLN A 6 -7.08 7.94 7.71
CA GLN A 6 -7.29 8.45 6.35
C GLN A 6 -5.97 8.92 5.70
N ILE A 7 -5.14 9.69 6.42
CA ILE A 7 -3.86 10.20 5.90
C ILE A 7 -2.93 9.05 5.56
N THR A 8 -2.74 8.10 6.48
CA THR A 8 -1.86 6.95 6.25
C THR A 8 -2.35 6.11 5.06
N THR A 9 -3.63 5.79 5.02
CA THR A 9 -4.22 5.01 3.93
C THR A 9 -4.14 5.73 2.59
N SER A 10 -4.39 7.04 2.56
CA SER A 10 -4.32 7.82 1.31
C SER A 10 -2.88 7.90 0.79
N ALA A 11 -1.91 8.23 1.64
CA ALA A 11 -0.51 8.33 1.24
C ALA A 11 0.05 6.99 0.76
N MET A 12 -0.19 5.91 1.51
CA MET A 12 0.26 4.57 1.12
C MET A 12 -0.51 4.05 -0.11
N GLY A 13 -1.79 4.41 -0.25
CA GLY A 13 -2.56 4.11 -1.46
C GLY A 13 -2.03 4.85 -2.70
N VAL A 14 -1.52 6.07 -2.56
CA VAL A 14 -0.82 6.76 -3.66
C VAL A 14 0.41 5.97 -4.09
N LEU A 15 1.23 5.50 -3.15
CA LEU A 15 2.40 4.69 -3.49
C LEU A 15 2.02 3.39 -4.20
N ALA A 16 0.97 2.70 -3.72
CA ALA A 16 0.45 1.50 -4.38
C ALA A 16 -0.02 1.81 -5.81
N GLY A 17 -0.76 2.90 -6.02
CA GLY A 17 -1.23 3.29 -7.35
C GLY A 17 -0.10 3.68 -8.30
N LEU A 18 0.92 4.39 -7.81
CA LEU A 18 2.09 4.77 -8.62
C LEU A 18 2.95 3.57 -9.00
N ALA A 19 3.18 2.65 -8.07
CA ALA A 19 3.90 1.42 -8.36
C ALA A 19 3.11 0.51 -9.31
N GLY A 20 1.78 0.40 -9.16
CA GLY A 20 0.95 -0.30 -10.14
C GLY A 20 1.00 0.32 -11.54
N LEU A 21 1.03 1.66 -11.63
CA LEU A 21 1.18 2.37 -12.91
C LEU A 21 2.51 2.03 -13.58
N GLU A 22 3.58 2.00 -12.79
CA GLU A 22 4.93 1.70 -13.22
C GLU A 22 5.05 0.26 -13.76
N HIS A 23 4.48 -0.73 -13.07
CA HIS A 23 4.37 -2.11 -13.57
C HIS A 23 3.65 -2.17 -14.93
N GLY A 24 2.55 -1.44 -15.07
CA GLY A 24 1.81 -1.39 -16.33
C GLY A 24 2.60 -0.75 -17.47
N ILE A 25 3.47 0.23 -17.19
CA ILE A 25 4.40 0.79 -18.18
C ILE A 25 5.40 -0.28 -18.63
N GLY A 26 6.01 -1.02 -17.68
CA GLY A 26 6.94 -2.11 -17.99
C GLY A 26 6.32 -3.16 -18.90
N GLU A 27 5.07 -3.56 -18.64
CA GLU A 27 4.32 -4.51 -19.45
C GLU A 27 3.99 -4.00 -20.86
N VAL A 28 3.56 -2.73 -20.99
CA VAL A 28 3.31 -2.12 -22.31
C VAL A 28 4.57 -2.13 -23.18
N LEU A 29 5.73 -1.84 -22.58
CA LEU A 29 7.01 -1.80 -23.29
C LEU A 29 7.47 -3.17 -23.81
N GLN A 30 6.98 -4.26 -23.22
CA GLN A 30 7.24 -5.62 -23.71
C GLN A 30 6.41 -5.99 -24.96
N GLY A 31 5.40 -5.20 -25.32
CA GLY A 31 4.62 -5.37 -26.55
C GLY A 31 3.66 -6.57 -26.53
N ASP A 32 3.29 -7.08 -27.70
CA ASP A 32 2.29 -8.15 -27.85
C ASP A 32 2.83 -9.56 -27.54
N ARG A 33 3.90 -9.66 -26.76
CA ARG A 33 4.45 -10.93 -26.29
C ARG A 33 3.40 -11.68 -25.47
N ILE A 34 3.25 -12.97 -25.75
CA ILE A 34 2.39 -13.87 -24.95
C ILE A 34 3.15 -14.18 -23.65
N PRO A 35 2.51 -14.06 -22.47
CA PRO A 35 3.14 -14.45 -21.20
C PRO A 35 3.57 -15.92 -21.23
N GLY A 36 4.79 -16.21 -20.75
CA GLY A 36 5.30 -17.58 -20.62
C GLY A 36 4.58 -18.41 -19.53
N GLY A 37 3.74 -17.75 -18.72
CA GLY A 37 2.93 -18.33 -17.65
C GLY A 37 2.14 -17.23 -16.94
N VAL A 38 1.52 -17.58 -15.81
CA VAL A 38 0.78 -16.62 -14.97
C VAL A 38 1.73 -15.60 -14.35
N MET A 39 2.92 -16.04 -13.94
CA MET A 39 3.97 -15.21 -13.37
C MET A 39 4.78 -14.53 -14.49
N ILE A 40 4.97 -13.23 -14.37
CA ILE A 40 5.75 -12.42 -15.33
C ILE A 40 6.69 -11.48 -14.58
N GLN A 41 7.63 -10.88 -15.30
CA GLN A 41 8.44 -9.76 -14.84
C GLN A 41 7.98 -8.52 -15.62
N SER A 42 7.75 -7.40 -14.94
CA SER A 42 7.37 -6.15 -15.62
C SER A 42 8.59 -5.50 -16.29
N TRP A 43 9.79 -5.75 -15.79
CA TRP A 43 11.06 -5.20 -16.28
C TRP A 43 12.17 -6.26 -16.43
N PRO A 44 11.97 -7.31 -17.24
CA PRO A 44 12.88 -8.45 -17.31
C PRO A 44 14.28 -8.10 -17.83
N GLU A 45 14.38 -7.12 -18.73
CA GLU A 45 15.62 -6.75 -19.44
C GLU A 45 16.23 -5.44 -18.92
N SER A 46 15.69 -4.86 -17.83
CA SER A 46 16.15 -3.57 -17.31
C SER A 46 17.23 -3.74 -16.24
N GLU A 47 18.43 -3.23 -16.52
CA GLU A 47 19.55 -3.20 -15.57
C GLU A 47 19.16 -2.55 -14.25
N SER A 48 18.44 -1.42 -14.29
CA SER A 48 18.05 -0.68 -13.10
C SER A 48 17.04 -1.42 -12.22
N PHE A 49 16.27 -2.37 -12.77
CA PHE A 49 15.28 -3.15 -12.03
C PHE A 49 15.77 -4.55 -11.64
N GLN A 50 17.02 -4.92 -11.97
CA GLN A 50 17.60 -6.20 -11.54
C GLN A 50 17.66 -6.33 -10.01
N VAL A 51 17.87 -5.22 -9.31
CA VAL A 51 17.82 -5.13 -7.83
C VAL A 51 16.46 -5.56 -7.25
N LEU A 52 15.39 -5.44 -8.03
CA LEU A 52 14.03 -5.87 -7.70
C LEU A 52 13.63 -7.16 -8.45
N ASN A 53 14.60 -7.89 -8.99
CA ASN A 53 14.42 -9.09 -9.80
C ASN A 53 13.48 -8.87 -11.02
N GLY A 54 13.64 -7.74 -11.69
CA GLY A 54 12.81 -7.34 -12.84
C GLY A 54 11.33 -7.07 -12.48
N GLU A 55 11.06 -6.91 -11.19
CA GLU A 55 9.75 -6.73 -10.56
C GLU A 55 8.72 -7.81 -10.93
N PRO A 56 8.58 -8.84 -10.08
CA PRO A 56 7.61 -9.89 -10.32
C PRO A 56 6.18 -9.36 -10.27
N ALA A 57 5.38 -9.83 -11.22
CA ALA A 57 3.94 -9.60 -11.30
C ALA A 57 3.24 -10.89 -11.74
N MET A 58 1.91 -10.85 -11.77
CA MET A 58 1.14 -11.91 -12.40
C MET A 58 0.04 -11.31 -13.29
N THR A 59 -0.27 -12.01 -14.38
CA THR A 59 -1.36 -11.61 -15.27
C THR A 59 -2.11 -12.83 -15.79
N LEU A 60 -3.42 -12.67 -15.95
CA LEU A 60 -4.30 -13.63 -16.62
C LEU A 60 -4.66 -13.20 -18.05
N LEU A 61 -4.08 -12.09 -18.53
CA LEU A 61 -4.38 -11.51 -19.83
C LEU A 61 -3.50 -12.13 -20.93
N PRO A 62 -3.99 -12.17 -22.18
CA PRO A 62 -3.38 -12.98 -23.23
C PRO A 62 -2.07 -12.39 -23.79
N THR A 63 -1.85 -11.08 -23.64
CA THR A 63 -0.62 -10.40 -24.10
C THR A 63 -0.17 -9.36 -23.08
N LEU A 64 1.14 -9.11 -23.03
CA LEU A 64 1.73 -8.14 -22.10
C LEU A 64 1.31 -6.70 -22.40
N ARG A 65 1.10 -6.33 -23.67
CA ARG A 65 0.54 -5.02 -24.02
C ARG A 65 -0.85 -4.81 -23.43
N ILE A 66 -1.74 -5.81 -23.54
CA ILE A 66 -3.09 -5.72 -22.99
C ILE A 66 -3.03 -5.67 -21.46
N ALA A 67 -2.19 -6.52 -20.84
CA ALA A 67 -1.91 -6.49 -19.42
C ALA A 67 -1.52 -5.07 -18.96
N GLY A 68 -0.49 -4.49 -19.57
CA GLY A 68 0.02 -3.18 -19.19
C GLY A 68 -1.00 -2.05 -19.33
N VAL A 69 -1.75 -2.00 -20.45
CA VAL A 69 -2.80 -0.99 -20.63
C VAL A 69 -3.88 -1.13 -19.57
N VAL A 70 -4.34 -2.35 -19.29
CA VAL A 70 -5.37 -2.61 -18.27
C VAL A 70 -4.83 -2.26 -16.88
N THR A 71 -3.59 -2.65 -16.56
CA THR A 71 -2.90 -2.30 -15.31
C THR A 71 -2.84 -0.79 -15.12
N ILE A 72 -2.42 -0.02 -16.14
CA ILE A 72 -2.37 1.46 -16.11
C ILE A 72 -3.75 2.04 -15.79
N LEU A 73 -4.79 1.59 -16.49
CA LEU A 73 -6.15 2.09 -16.27
C LEU A 73 -6.62 1.85 -14.84
N PHE A 74 -6.45 0.63 -14.33
CA PHE A 74 -6.84 0.29 -12.95
C PHE A 74 -5.97 1.00 -11.90
N ALA A 75 -4.68 1.23 -12.17
CA ALA A 75 -3.79 1.99 -11.29
C ALA A 75 -4.20 3.46 -11.21
N LEU A 76 -4.59 4.09 -12.33
CA LEU A 76 -5.13 5.45 -12.35
C LEU A 76 -6.46 5.55 -11.59
N ILE A 77 -7.36 4.59 -11.78
CA ILE A 77 -8.60 4.51 -11.00
C ILE A 77 -8.27 4.36 -9.51
N PHE A 78 -7.32 3.48 -9.16
CA PHE A 78 -6.86 3.30 -7.79
C PHE A 78 -6.35 4.61 -7.19
N LEU A 79 -5.52 5.38 -7.91
CA LEU A 79 -5.01 6.67 -7.47
C LEU A 79 -6.14 7.67 -7.18
N VAL A 80 -7.13 7.77 -8.07
CA VAL A 80 -8.31 8.62 -7.88
C VAL A 80 -9.07 8.21 -6.62
N TRP A 81 -9.23 6.91 -6.38
CA TRP A 81 -9.89 6.41 -5.16
C TRP A 81 -9.08 6.67 -3.90
N ALA A 82 -7.76 6.48 -3.93
CA ALA A 82 -6.88 6.68 -2.80
C ALA A 82 -6.75 8.16 -2.39
N THR A 83 -6.94 9.09 -3.32
CA THR A 83 -6.74 10.53 -3.10
C THR A 83 -8.06 11.29 -2.97
N LEU A 84 -8.91 11.24 -4.00
CA LEU A 84 -10.08 12.10 -4.12
C LEU A 84 -11.33 11.46 -3.52
N LEU A 85 -11.44 10.12 -3.59
CA LEU A 85 -12.65 9.40 -3.19
C LEU A 85 -12.48 8.60 -1.89
N ILE A 86 -11.36 8.75 -1.19
CA ILE A 86 -11.06 7.95 0.02
C ILE A 86 -12.05 8.19 1.15
N GLN A 87 -12.70 9.34 1.17
CA GLN A 87 -13.73 9.68 2.15
C GLN A 87 -15.12 9.14 1.77
N ARG A 88 -15.31 8.60 0.57
CA ARG A 88 -16.61 8.10 0.14
C ARG A 88 -17.04 6.87 0.96
N PRO A 89 -18.35 6.68 1.17
CA PRO A 89 -18.87 5.41 1.66
C PRO A 89 -18.37 4.28 0.75
N ARG A 90 -17.89 3.18 1.33
CA ARG A 90 -17.33 2.01 0.63
C ARG A 90 -15.99 2.23 -0.09
N ALA A 91 -15.29 3.34 0.12
CA ALA A 91 -13.95 3.55 -0.46
C ALA A 91 -12.97 2.40 -0.15
N GLY A 92 -13.02 1.85 1.07
CA GLY A 92 -12.20 0.69 1.41
C GLY A 92 -12.52 -0.57 0.60
N LEU A 93 -13.80 -0.84 0.31
CA LEU A 93 -14.19 -1.96 -0.55
C LEU A 93 -13.71 -1.74 -1.99
N ALA A 94 -13.86 -0.51 -2.50
CA ALA A 94 -13.38 -0.16 -3.84
C ALA A 94 -11.87 -0.38 -3.96
N LEU A 95 -11.07 0.13 -3.01
CA LEU A 95 -9.62 -0.07 -3.01
C LEU A 95 -9.23 -1.55 -2.88
N THR A 96 -9.89 -2.32 -2.02
CA THR A 96 -9.64 -3.76 -1.90
C THR A 96 -9.93 -4.47 -3.23
N ALA A 97 -11.08 -4.19 -3.87
CA ALA A 97 -11.43 -4.78 -5.15
C ALA A 97 -10.42 -4.41 -6.26
N LEU A 98 -10.06 -3.12 -6.36
CA LEU A 98 -9.07 -2.63 -7.30
C LEU A 98 -7.69 -3.27 -7.07
N SER A 99 -7.32 -3.53 -5.81
CA SER A 99 -6.07 -4.23 -5.49
C SER A 99 -6.07 -5.65 -6.01
N ILE A 100 -7.16 -6.40 -5.80
CA ILE A 100 -7.31 -7.76 -6.34
C ILE A 100 -7.23 -7.72 -7.87
N THR A 101 -7.90 -6.75 -8.50
CA THR A 101 -7.82 -6.58 -9.95
C THR A 101 -6.40 -6.31 -10.40
N LEU A 102 -5.69 -5.36 -9.78
CA LEU A 102 -4.30 -5.04 -10.10
C LEU A 102 -3.40 -6.28 -9.99
N LEU A 103 -3.58 -7.11 -8.94
CA LEU A 103 -2.84 -8.37 -8.81
C LEU A 103 -3.05 -9.29 -10.01
N LEU A 104 -4.27 -9.38 -10.54
CA LEU A 104 -4.63 -10.33 -11.60
C LEU A 104 -4.27 -9.87 -13.01
N VAL A 105 -4.01 -8.57 -13.21
CA VAL A 105 -3.82 -7.99 -14.55
C VAL A 105 -2.40 -7.57 -14.85
N GLY A 106 -1.52 -7.49 -13.84
CA GLY A 106 -0.12 -7.11 -14.04
C GLY A 106 0.47 -6.08 -13.08
N GLY A 107 -0.29 -5.61 -12.08
CA GLY A 107 0.13 -4.54 -11.18
C GLY A 107 1.20 -4.89 -10.14
N GLY A 108 1.94 -5.99 -10.31
CA GLY A 108 2.94 -6.46 -9.34
C GLY A 108 2.38 -7.22 -8.15
N PHE A 109 3.25 -7.74 -7.29
CA PHE A 109 2.82 -8.31 -5.99
C PHE A 109 2.76 -7.26 -4.88
N GLY A 110 3.77 -6.39 -4.83
CA GLY A 110 3.89 -5.35 -3.81
C GLY A 110 2.71 -4.38 -3.80
N PRO A 111 2.37 -3.74 -4.94
CA PRO A 111 1.34 -2.71 -4.97
C PRO A 111 -0.06 -3.22 -4.62
N PRO A 112 -0.54 -4.38 -5.13
CA PRO A 112 -1.80 -4.98 -4.69
C PRO A 112 -1.82 -5.40 -3.22
N LEU A 113 -0.73 -5.96 -2.69
CA LEU A 113 -0.67 -6.33 -1.28
C LEU A 113 -0.76 -5.09 -0.39
N LEU A 114 -0.02 -4.03 -0.73
CA LEU A 114 -0.14 -2.73 -0.08
C LEU A 114 -1.57 -2.19 -0.18
N GLY A 115 -2.14 -2.24 -1.38
CA GLY A 115 -3.51 -1.84 -1.70
C GLY A 115 -4.56 -2.57 -0.87
N LEU A 116 -4.43 -3.88 -0.68
CA LEU A 116 -5.31 -4.71 0.15
C LEU A 116 -5.26 -4.28 1.62
N ILE A 117 -4.04 -4.06 2.15
CA ILE A 117 -3.85 -3.62 3.54
C ILE A 117 -4.48 -2.25 3.75
N VAL A 118 -4.23 -1.30 2.85
CA VAL A 118 -4.76 0.07 3.00
C VAL A 118 -6.25 0.14 2.69
N GLY A 119 -6.76 -0.66 1.75
CA GLY A 119 -8.18 -0.76 1.40
C GLY A 119 -9.01 -1.37 2.53
N THR A 120 -8.54 -2.45 3.14
CA THR A 120 -9.18 -3.00 4.35
C THR A 120 -9.13 -2.00 5.51
N THR A 121 -8.03 -1.27 5.67
CA THR A 121 -7.92 -0.21 6.68
C THR A 121 -8.86 0.98 6.40
N ALA A 122 -9.07 1.36 5.14
CA ALA A 122 -9.99 2.43 4.74
C ALA A 122 -11.44 2.18 5.20
N THR A 123 -11.85 0.93 5.37
CA THR A 123 -13.18 0.59 5.93
C THR A 123 -13.37 1.17 7.34
N ARG A 124 -12.28 1.47 8.05
CA ARG A 124 -12.28 2.04 9.40
C ARG A 124 -12.26 3.56 9.43
N ILE A 125 -12.18 4.28 8.31
CA ILE A 125 -12.10 5.76 8.31
C ILE A 125 -13.33 6.41 8.95
N HIS A 126 -14.52 5.86 8.68
CA HIS A 126 -15.80 6.36 9.20
C HIS A 126 -16.42 5.46 10.27
N ALA A 127 -15.73 4.38 10.66
CA ALA A 127 -16.24 3.43 11.64
C ALA A 127 -15.72 3.73 13.06
N PRO A 128 -16.49 3.39 14.10
CA PRO A 128 -16.00 3.46 15.47
C PRO A 128 -14.92 2.38 15.70
N LEU A 129 -13.86 2.75 16.43
CA LEU A 129 -12.72 1.86 16.70
C LEU A 129 -12.89 1.13 18.05
N THR A 130 -14.08 0.58 18.31
CA THR A 130 -14.45 0.01 19.62
C THR A 130 -13.56 -1.14 20.05
N TRP A 131 -13.23 -2.06 19.12
CA TRP A 131 -12.35 -3.19 19.40
C TRP A 131 -10.94 -2.74 19.82
N TRP A 132 -10.35 -1.79 19.09
CA TRP A 132 -9.05 -1.22 19.41
C TRP A 132 -9.06 -0.43 20.72
N ARG A 133 -10.18 0.24 21.03
CA ARG A 133 -10.37 0.94 22.31
C ARG A 133 -10.32 -0.01 23.50
N ALA A 134 -10.89 -1.21 23.37
CA ALA A 134 -10.87 -2.22 24.42
C ALA A 134 -9.47 -2.87 24.58
N ARG A 135 -8.68 -2.95 23.49
CA ARG A 135 -7.37 -3.63 23.51
C ARG A 135 -6.23 -2.78 24.06
N PHE A 136 -6.30 -1.45 23.90
CA PHE A 136 -5.25 -0.55 24.37
C PHE A 136 -5.53 0.02 25.75
N SER A 137 -4.56 -0.13 26.65
CA SER A 137 -4.56 0.62 27.90
C SER A 137 -4.38 2.13 27.63
N PRO A 138 -4.86 3.02 28.52
CA PRO A 138 -4.74 4.47 28.32
C PRO A 138 -3.31 4.95 28.06
N GLY A 139 -2.33 4.40 28.78
CA GLY A 139 -0.91 4.73 28.63
C GLY A 139 -0.35 4.32 27.27
N VAL A 140 -0.58 3.06 26.86
CA VAL A 140 -0.14 2.53 25.55
C VAL A 140 -0.78 3.33 24.41
N ARG A 141 -2.08 3.63 24.51
CA ARG A 141 -2.79 4.46 23.52
C ARG A 141 -2.15 5.84 23.38
N SER A 142 -1.80 6.49 24.49
CA SER A 142 -1.19 7.82 24.47
C SER A 142 0.18 7.80 23.78
N PHE A 143 1.01 6.80 24.15
CA PHE A 143 2.34 6.60 23.56
C PHE A 143 2.26 6.36 22.06
N LEU A 144 1.47 5.37 21.60
CA LEU A 144 1.31 5.04 20.18
C LEU A 144 0.76 6.24 19.37
N ALA A 145 -0.19 6.98 19.93
CA ALA A 145 -0.75 8.16 19.28
C ALA A 145 0.27 9.30 19.09
N MET A 146 1.19 9.46 20.05
CA MET A 146 2.28 10.43 19.98
C MET A 146 3.37 9.96 19.00
N PHE A 147 3.60 8.65 18.91
CA PHE A 147 4.61 8.05 18.05
C PHE A 147 4.19 7.95 16.57
N TRP A 148 2.89 8.03 16.26
CA TRP A 148 2.37 7.96 14.88
C TRP A 148 3.11 8.79 13.81
N PRO A 149 3.42 10.09 13.97
CA PRO A 149 4.07 10.84 12.91
C PRO A 149 5.48 10.30 12.59
N TRP A 150 6.20 9.80 13.60
CA TRP A 150 7.52 9.19 13.43
C TRP A 150 7.42 7.83 12.75
N ALA A 151 6.48 6.99 13.19
CA ALA A 151 6.21 5.71 12.54
C ALA A 151 5.80 5.91 11.07
N PHE A 152 4.92 6.89 10.80
CA PHE A 152 4.48 7.22 9.45
C PHE A 152 5.61 7.76 8.58
N ALA A 153 6.46 8.65 9.10
CA ALA A 153 7.63 9.14 8.37
C ALA A 153 8.60 8.00 8.05
N ALA A 154 8.94 7.15 9.02
CA ALA A 154 9.80 5.99 8.81
C ALA A 154 9.20 5.01 7.78
N CYS A 155 7.90 4.75 7.86
CA CYS A 155 7.18 3.93 6.89
C CYS A 155 7.27 4.53 5.49
N LEU A 156 6.98 5.82 5.33
CA LEU A 156 7.06 6.50 4.04
C LEU A 156 8.47 6.45 3.46
N THR A 157 9.49 6.69 4.28
CA THR A 157 10.90 6.57 3.88
C THR A 157 11.25 5.15 3.46
N ALA A 158 10.80 4.13 4.18
CA ALA A 158 11.06 2.73 3.82
C ALA A 158 10.43 2.35 2.47
N TRP A 159 9.21 2.81 2.20
CA TRP A 159 8.55 2.58 0.92
C TRP A 159 9.22 3.35 -0.22
N LEU A 160 9.58 4.62 -0.02
CA LEU A 160 10.32 5.41 -1.00
C LEU A 160 11.74 4.87 -1.25
N TYR A 161 12.36 4.27 -0.24
CA TYR A 161 13.61 3.53 -0.40
C TYR A 161 13.37 2.26 -1.22
N LEU A 162 12.31 1.50 -0.98
CA LEU A 162 12.04 0.29 -1.76
C LEU A 162 11.85 0.63 -3.24
N PHE A 163 11.00 1.61 -3.54
CA PHE A 163 10.82 2.15 -4.88
C PHE A 163 10.46 3.65 -4.79
N PRO A 164 11.13 4.54 -5.54
CA PRO A 164 12.19 4.29 -6.53
C PRO A 164 13.61 4.26 -5.94
N GLY A 165 13.77 4.39 -4.62
CA GLY A 165 15.07 4.63 -3.99
C GLY A 165 16.13 3.57 -4.29
N SER A 166 15.81 2.29 -4.17
CA SER A 166 16.75 1.17 -4.37
C SER A 166 17.31 1.15 -5.80
N ILE A 167 16.47 1.47 -6.78
CA ILE A 167 16.82 1.64 -8.18
C ILE A 167 17.79 2.81 -8.36
N LEU A 168 17.49 3.97 -7.76
CA LEU A 168 18.37 5.13 -7.83
C LEU A 168 19.72 4.86 -7.14
N PHE A 169 19.71 4.21 -5.98
CA PHE A 169 20.92 3.82 -5.26
C PHE A 169 21.78 2.87 -6.10
N ALA A 170 21.17 1.86 -6.73
CA ALA A 170 21.86 0.94 -7.63
C ALA A 170 22.47 1.68 -8.85
N ALA A 171 21.67 2.53 -9.50
CA ALA A 171 22.06 3.26 -10.70
C ALA A 171 23.20 4.27 -10.46
N PHE A 172 23.19 4.99 -9.34
CA PHE A 172 24.17 6.05 -9.08
C PHE A 172 25.41 5.59 -8.30
N LEU A 173 25.31 4.55 -7.46
CA LEU A 173 26.42 4.09 -6.62
C LEU A 173 27.05 2.77 -7.08
N GLY A 174 26.48 2.09 -8.08
CA GLY A 174 27.06 0.88 -8.69
C GLY A 174 27.18 -0.31 -7.74
N VAL A 175 26.36 -0.38 -6.69
CA VAL A 175 26.40 -1.44 -5.67
C VAL A 175 25.41 -2.56 -6.04
N ASN A 176 25.91 -3.68 -6.56
CA ASN A 176 25.05 -4.80 -7.01
C ASN A 176 25.00 -6.01 -6.04
N GLU A 177 26.01 -6.23 -5.19
CA GLU A 177 26.27 -7.58 -4.64
C GLU A 177 25.78 -7.89 -3.20
N PRO A 178 25.35 -6.92 -2.36
CA PRO A 178 24.43 -7.25 -1.27
C PRO A 178 23.03 -6.63 -1.44
N ILE A 179 22.70 -6.13 -2.64
CA ILE A 179 21.48 -5.33 -2.81
C ILE A 179 20.20 -6.15 -2.68
N LEU A 180 20.19 -7.41 -3.14
CA LEU A 180 19.04 -8.31 -2.99
C LEU A 180 18.68 -8.58 -1.53
N LEU A 181 19.68 -8.81 -0.67
CA LEU A 181 19.45 -8.95 0.77
C LEU A 181 18.95 -7.64 1.38
N SER A 182 19.50 -6.50 0.94
CA SER A 182 19.06 -5.17 1.39
C SER A 182 17.61 -4.87 0.99
N VAL A 183 17.19 -5.26 -0.21
CA VAL A 183 15.82 -5.11 -0.72
C VAL A 183 14.88 -6.02 0.04
N ALA A 184 15.25 -7.29 0.25
CA ALA A 184 14.42 -8.20 1.04
C ALA A 184 14.18 -7.65 2.46
N VAL A 185 15.24 -7.19 3.14
CA VAL A 185 15.14 -6.52 4.44
C VAL A 185 14.28 -5.27 4.36
N ALA A 186 14.41 -4.46 3.31
CA ALA A 186 13.59 -3.28 3.09
C ALA A 186 12.11 -3.60 2.87
N ILE A 187 11.77 -4.69 2.17
CA ILE A 187 10.38 -5.16 2.01
C ILE A 187 9.79 -5.51 3.38
N PHE A 188 10.50 -6.32 4.17
CA PHE A 188 10.04 -6.67 5.52
C PHE A 188 9.90 -5.43 6.41
N ALA A 189 10.84 -4.50 6.34
CA ALA A 189 10.79 -3.25 7.07
C ALA A 189 9.60 -2.38 6.61
N ALA A 190 9.37 -2.22 5.31
CA ALA A 190 8.31 -1.39 4.76
C ALA A 190 6.92 -1.90 5.15
N PHE A 191 6.67 -3.21 5.05
CA PHE A 191 5.41 -3.81 5.50
C PHE A 191 5.28 -3.84 7.02
N GLY A 192 6.35 -4.13 7.76
CA GLY A 192 6.34 -4.07 9.22
C GLY A 192 6.04 -2.68 9.76
N LEU A 193 6.69 -1.65 9.20
CA LEU A 193 6.46 -0.25 9.52
C LEU A 193 5.07 0.23 9.10
N LEU A 194 4.53 -0.29 7.99
CA LEU A 194 3.14 -0.04 7.61
C LEU A 194 2.18 -0.52 8.70
N LEU A 195 2.28 -1.78 9.11
CA LEU A 195 1.41 -2.33 10.16
C LEU A 195 1.53 -1.55 11.47
N LEU A 196 2.76 -1.22 11.88
CA LEU A 196 3.01 -0.38 13.05
C LEU A 196 2.35 1.00 12.91
N THR A 197 2.50 1.62 11.75
CA THR A 197 1.93 2.95 11.46
C THR A 197 0.41 2.92 11.51
N LEU A 198 -0.24 1.87 10.98
CA LEU A 198 -1.69 1.71 11.03
C LEU A 198 -2.19 1.55 12.48
N VAL A 199 -1.48 0.77 13.30
CA VAL A 199 -1.77 0.64 14.73
C VAL A 199 -1.65 2.00 15.44
N CYS A 200 -0.57 2.74 15.19
CA CYS A 200 -0.38 4.09 15.73
C CYS A 200 -1.46 5.07 15.24
N ALA A 201 -1.91 4.94 13.99
CA ALA A 201 -2.97 5.77 13.40
C ALA A 201 -4.31 5.55 14.12
N PHE A 202 -4.68 4.29 14.36
CA PHE A 202 -5.86 3.96 15.15
C PHE A 202 -5.78 4.52 16.58
N ALA A 203 -4.63 4.38 17.24
CA ALA A 203 -4.43 4.94 18.58
C ALA A 203 -4.57 6.47 18.60
N ARG A 204 -4.06 7.15 17.56
CA ARG A 204 -4.18 8.60 17.38
C ARG A 204 -5.61 9.06 17.15
N ASP A 205 -6.37 8.33 16.33
CA ASP A 205 -7.78 8.63 16.06
C ASP A 205 -8.65 8.35 17.28
N LEU A 206 -8.35 7.32 18.07
CA LEU A 206 -9.04 7.02 19.33
C LEU A 206 -8.94 8.15 20.36
N ARG A 207 -7.86 8.94 20.37
CA ARG A 207 -7.75 10.12 21.27
C ARG A 207 -8.73 11.24 20.90
N ARG A 208 -9.19 11.28 19.65
CA ARG A 208 -10.07 12.33 19.12
C ARG A 208 -11.53 11.91 19.05
N GLN A 209 -11.83 10.62 19.22
CA GLN A 209 -13.20 10.13 19.29
C GLN A 209 -13.79 10.41 20.69
N PRO A 210 -14.96 11.06 20.79
CA PRO A 210 -15.65 11.18 22.06
C PRO A 210 -15.91 9.79 22.67
N VAL A 211 -15.93 9.72 23.99
CA VAL A 211 -16.46 8.55 24.70
C VAL A 211 -17.97 8.59 24.46
N ALA A 212 -18.48 7.66 23.64
CA ALA A 212 -19.92 7.47 23.57
C ALA A 212 -20.38 7.13 24.99
N TYR A 213 -21.10 8.06 25.62
CA TYR A 213 -21.73 7.81 26.91
C TYR A 213 -22.72 6.67 26.67
N ARG A 214 -22.44 5.48 27.23
CA ARG A 214 -23.50 4.49 27.38
C ARG A 214 -24.45 5.09 28.41
N THR A 215 -25.55 5.68 27.97
CA THR A 215 -26.70 5.86 28.85
C THR A 215 -27.05 4.47 29.41
N PRO A 216 -27.10 4.29 30.74
CA PRO A 216 -27.60 3.06 31.31
C PRO A 216 -29.02 2.86 30.79
N ALA A 217 -29.25 1.77 30.07
CA ALA A 217 -30.61 1.34 29.76
C ALA A 217 -31.24 0.90 31.10
N GLY A 218 -32.24 1.64 31.57
CA GLY A 218 -33.04 1.26 32.73
C GLY A 218 -32.81 2.12 33.97
N ALA A 219 -33.42 3.30 34.00
CA ALA A 219 -33.74 4.03 35.22
C ALA A 219 -35.05 4.81 34.98
N TRP A 220 -36.15 4.06 34.84
CA TRP A 220 -37.53 4.51 35.03
C TRP A 220 -38.34 3.31 35.52
#